data_AF-A0A531K9T4-F1
#
_entry.id   AF-A0A531K9T4-F1
#
_cell.length_a   1.000
_cell.length_b   1.000
_cell.length_c   1.000
_cell.angle_alpha   90.00
_cell.angle_beta   90.00
_cell.angle_gamma   90.00
#
_symmetry.space_group_name_H-M   'P 1'
#
loop_
_entity.id
_entity.type
_entity.pdbx_description
1 polymer ?
#
loop_
_entity_poly.entity_id
_entity_poly.type
_entity_poly.pdbx_seq_one_letter_code
_entity_poly.pdbx_strand_id
1 'polypeptide(L)'
;MDFANILKIPPKPVAIADAERKWQAAVAEREAAQAKHRECHRLWHNQVPGMPPRITAAEVDQAGAEIAPFFEKESEAHRALEAQRAAFDDELAALRSKIDAYRNAISEKIDQLEDLIGIGAQFYAASIEARVRLPSKMPSRCQSLLGPHGVGMLRRLLNAVD
;
A
#
# COMPACT_ATOMS: atom_id res chain seq x y z
N MET A 1 -20.49 17.13 0.55
CA MET A 1 -19.14 16.63 0.21
C MET A 1 -19.32 15.48 -0.76
N ASP A 2 -18.58 15.46 -1.87
CA ASP A 2 -18.68 14.39 -2.86
C ASP A 2 -17.68 13.28 -2.51
N PHE A 3 -18.18 12.21 -1.90
CA PHE A 3 -17.40 11.13 -1.29
C PHE A 3 -16.62 10.31 -2.31
N ALA A 4 -17.13 10.17 -3.53
CA ALA A 4 -16.48 9.44 -4.62
C ALA A 4 -15.19 10.14 -5.09
N ASN A 5 -15.06 11.44 -4.80
CA ASN A 5 -13.88 12.22 -5.16
C ASN A 5 -12.79 12.23 -4.09
N ILE A 6 -13.10 11.88 -2.82
CA ILE A 6 -12.13 11.96 -1.72
C ILE A 6 -11.43 10.61 -1.43
N LEU A 7 -12.10 9.49 -1.71
CA LEU A 7 -11.58 8.13 -1.49
C LEU A 7 -11.04 7.47 -2.78
N LYS A 8 -10.44 8.25 -3.67
CA LYS A 8 -9.73 7.67 -4.82
C LYS A 8 -8.39 7.11 -4.34
N ILE A 9 -8.28 5.79 -4.28
CA ILE A 9 -7.00 5.12 -4.06
C ILE A 9 -6.12 5.41 -5.27
N PRO A 10 -4.96 6.07 -5.11
CA PRO A 10 -4.07 6.34 -6.23
C PRO A 10 -3.56 5.01 -6.80
N PRO A 11 -3.59 4.82 -8.13
CA PRO A 11 -2.98 3.65 -8.74
C PRO A 11 -1.48 3.69 -8.47
N LYS A 12 -0.84 2.51 -8.35
CA LYS A 12 0.61 2.42 -8.19
C LYS A 12 1.30 3.26 -9.29
N PRO A 13 2.15 4.25 -8.94
CA PRO A 13 2.76 5.13 -9.92
C PRO A 13 3.59 4.34 -10.93
N VAL A 14 3.44 4.67 -12.21
CA VAL A 14 4.28 4.12 -13.29
C VAL A 14 5.77 4.39 -13.02
N ALA A 15 6.05 5.52 -12.35
CA ALA A 15 7.39 5.90 -11.92
C ALA A 15 8.09 4.84 -11.04
N ILE A 16 7.37 4.09 -10.20
CA ILE A 16 7.96 3.00 -9.40
C ILE A 16 8.38 1.85 -10.31
N ALA A 17 7.55 1.49 -11.28
CA ALA A 17 7.87 0.42 -12.23
C ALA A 17 9.08 0.80 -13.13
N ASP A 18 9.16 2.06 -13.54
CA ASP A 18 10.30 2.56 -14.31
C ASP A 18 11.58 2.64 -13.47
N ALA A 19 11.49 3.03 -12.20
CA ALA A 19 12.63 3.00 -11.27
C ALA A 19 13.10 1.56 -11.00
N GLU A 20 12.18 0.61 -10.88
CA GLU A 20 12.49 -0.81 -10.69
C GLU A 20 13.20 -1.41 -11.91
N ARG A 21 12.75 -1.07 -13.13
CA ARG A 21 13.46 -1.45 -14.37
C ARG A 21 14.88 -0.86 -14.43
N LYS A 22 15.06 0.40 -14.02
CA LYS A 22 16.38 1.05 -13.97
C LYS A 22 17.32 0.38 -12.98
N TRP A 23 16.83 0.01 -11.80
CA TRP A 23 17.60 -0.74 -10.82
C TRP A 23 17.99 -2.12 -11.34
N GLN A 24 17.06 -2.87 -11.93
CA GLN A 24 17.35 -4.18 -12.54
C GLN A 24 18.40 -4.07 -13.66
N ALA A 25 18.33 -3.04 -14.50
CA ALA A 25 19.34 -2.79 -15.52
C ALA A 25 20.73 -2.49 -14.91
N ALA A 26 20.80 -1.67 -13.85
CA ALA A 26 22.04 -1.38 -13.16
C ALA A 26 22.66 -2.63 -12.50
N VAL A 27 21.83 -3.50 -11.90
CA VAL A 27 22.26 -4.80 -11.35
C VAL A 27 22.84 -5.69 -12.46
N ALA A 28 22.15 -5.79 -13.60
CA ALA A 28 22.62 -6.60 -14.73
C ALA A 28 23.98 -6.11 -15.27
N GLU A 29 24.17 -4.79 -15.36
CA GLU A 29 25.45 -4.19 -15.77
C GLU A 29 26.58 -4.51 -14.77
N ARG A 30 26.31 -4.38 -13.45
CA ARG A 30 27.28 -4.75 -12.41
C ARG A 30 27.65 -6.22 -12.51
N GLU A 31 26.67 -7.11 -12.67
CA GLU A 31 26.91 -8.56 -12.76
C GLU A 31 27.73 -8.91 -14.00
N ALA A 32 27.47 -8.25 -15.13
CA ALA A 32 28.28 -8.40 -16.34
C ALA A 32 29.74 -7.94 -16.11
N ALA A 33 29.96 -6.82 -15.43
CA ALA A 33 31.30 -6.34 -15.09
C ALA A 33 32.04 -7.31 -14.14
N GLN A 34 31.35 -7.84 -13.12
CA GLN A 34 31.91 -8.85 -12.22
C GLN A 34 32.23 -10.15 -12.93
N ALA A 35 31.38 -10.60 -13.86
CA ALA A 35 31.64 -11.78 -14.67
C ALA A 35 32.93 -11.62 -15.48
N LYS A 36 33.11 -10.47 -16.15
CA LYS A 36 34.34 -10.15 -16.88
C LYS A 36 35.57 -10.16 -15.97
N HIS A 37 35.50 -9.57 -14.79
CA HIS A 37 36.62 -9.59 -13.84
C HIS A 37 36.95 -11.02 -13.37
N ARG A 38 35.94 -11.85 -13.06
CA ARG A 38 36.16 -13.27 -12.72
C ARG A 38 36.80 -14.05 -13.87
N GLU A 39 36.40 -13.77 -15.11
CA GLU A 39 37.00 -14.37 -16.30
C GLU A 39 38.46 -13.94 -16.47
N CYS A 40 38.77 -12.66 -16.28
CA CYS A 40 40.14 -12.14 -16.30
C CYS A 40 41.01 -12.83 -15.24
N HIS A 41 40.49 -12.95 -14.01
CA HIS A 41 41.16 -13.63 -12.90
C HIS A 41 41.41 -15.12 -13.22
N ARG A 42 40.44 -15.81 -13.84
CA ARG A 42 40.58 -17.20 -14.30
C ARG A 42 41.66 -17.34 -15.39
N LEU A 43 41.68 -16.43 -16.36
CA LEU A 43 42.68 -16.43 -17.44
C LEU A 43 44.08 -16.15 -16.91
N TRP A 44 44.20 -15.29 -15.90
CA TRP A 44 45.46 -14.97 -15.26
C TRP A 44 46.03 -16.15 -14.44
N HIS A 45 45.19 -16.86 -13.68
CA HIS A 45 45.64 -18.04 -12.93
C HIS A 45 45.99 -19.24 -13.81
N ASN A 46 45.31 -19.43 -14.95
CA ASN A 46 45.49 -20.60 -15.82
C ASN A 46 46.62 -20.43 -16.86
N GLN A 47 47.59 -19.56 -16.60
CA GLN A 47 48.70 -19.35 -17.53
C GLN A 47 49.70 -20.50 -17.48
N VAL A 48 50.12 -20.96 -18.67
CA VAL A 48 51.08 -22.05 -18.80
C VAL A 48 52.50 -21.50 -18.70
N PRO A 49 53.34 -22.00 -17.77
CA PRO A 49 54.73 -21.57 -17.65
C PRO A 49 55.50 -21.76 -18.97
N GLY A 50 56.25 -20.74 -19.39
CA GLY A 50 57.04 -20.78 -20.64
C GLY A 50 56.32 -20.28 -21.89
N MET A 51 55.01 -20.00 -21.83
CA MET A 51 54.30 -19.25 -22.87
C MET A 51 54.13 -17.78 -22.45
N PRO A 52 54.08 -16.82 -23.41
CA PRO A 52 53.79 -15.43 -23.08
C PRO A 52 52.39 -15.30 -22.45
N PRO A 53 52.23 -14.42 -21.44
CA PRO A 53 50.97 -14.26 -20.71
C PRO A 53 49.86 -13.74 -21.63
N ARG A 54 48.68 -14.34 -21.55
CA ARG A 54 47.48 -13.90 -22.31
C ARG A 54 46.81 -12.66 -21.72
N ILE A 55 47.02 -12.43 -20.43
CA ILE A 55 46.51 -11.29 -19.67
C ILE A 55 47.54 -10.94 -18.59
N THR A 56 47.71 -9.67 -18.29
CA THR A 56 48.62 -9.17 -17.27
C THR A 56 47.88 -8.93 -15.96
N ALA A 57 48.60 -8.89 -14.84
CA ALA A 57 48.00 -8.55 -13.54
C ALA A 57 47.37 -7.15 -13.57
N ALA A 58 47.98 -6.20 -14.29
CA ALA A 58 47.46 -4.85 -14.46
C ALA A 58 46.09 -4.81 -15.17
N GLU A 59 45.85 -5.71 -16.14
CA GLU A 59 44.56 -5.83 -16.81
C GLU A 59 43.47 -6.43 -15.91
N VAL A 60 43.84 -7.33 -14.99
CA VAL A 60 42.92 -7.86 -13.97
C VAL A 60 42.56 -6.75 -12.97
N ASP A 61 43.55 -6.00 -12.48
CA ASP A 61 43.35 -4.89 -11.56
C ASP A 61 42.51 -3.77 -12.19
N GLN A 62 42.74 -3.45 -13.46
CA GLN A 62 41.93 -2.50 -14.22
C GLN A 62 40.47 -2.98 -14.33
N ALA A 63 40.24 -4.25 -14.67
CA ALA A 63 38.89 -4.81 -14.72
C ALA A 63 38.20 -4.80 -13.35
N GLY A 64 38.95 -4.91 -12.25
CA GLY A 64 38.46 -4.74 -10.88
C GLY A 64 38.06 -3.30 -10.57
N ALA A 65 38.89 -2.33 -10.96
CA ALA A 65 38.64 -0.90 -10.78
C ALA A 65 37.40 -0.43 -11.56
N GLU A 66 37.16 -0.99 -12.75
CA GLU A 66 35.99 -0.72 -13.58
C GLU A 66 34.66 -1.14 -12.94
N ILE A 67 34.66 -1.99 -11.91
CA ILE A 67 33.42 -2.42 -11.22
C ILE A 67 32.86 -1.33 -10.29
N ALA A 68 33.74 -0.54 -9.66
CA ALA A 68 33.36 0.48 -8.69
C ALA A 68 32.22 1.42 -9.16
N PRO A 69 32.27 2.01 -10.37
CA PRO A 69 31.18 2.89 -10.84
C PRO A 69 29.84 2.15 -11.04
N PHE A 70 29.84 0.84 -11.29
CA PHE A 70 28.58 0.07 -11.41
C PHE A 70 27.90 -0.13 -10.06
N PHE A 71 28.66 -0.24 -8.96
CA PHE A 71 28.09 -0.26 -7.62
C PHE A 71 27.47 1.08 -7.24
N GLU A 72 28.13 2.19 -7.61
CA GLU A 72 27.57 3.52 -7.40
C GLU A 72 26.26 3.70 -8.18
N LYS A 73 26.25 3.32 -9.46
CA LYS A 73 25.06 3.34 -10.32
C LYS A 73 23.91 2.48 -9.77
N GLU A 74 24.20 1.28 -9.27
CA GLU A 74 23.19 0.43 -8.61
C GLU A 74 22.63 1.11 -7.34
N SER A 75 23.51 1.66 -6.50
CA SER A 75 23.12 2.34 -5.26
C SER A 75 22.24 3.56 -5.52
N GLU A 76 22.55 4.34 -6.55
CA GLU A 76 21.75 5.49 -6.97
C GLU A 76 20.37 5.06 -7.49
N ALA A 77 20.33 4.04 -8.35
CA ALA A 77 19.08 3.51 -8.88
C ALA A 77 18.19 2.93 -7.77
N HIS A 78 18.78 2.22 -6.80
CA HIS A 78 18.08 1.71 -5.63
C HIS A 78 17.54 2.85 -4.75
N ARG A 79 18.36 3.86 -4.46
CA ARG A 79 17.92 5.05 -3.69
C ARG A 79 16.76 5.77 -4.38
N ALA A 80 16.79 5.89 -5.71
CA ALA A 80 15.69 6.47 -6.46
C ALA A 80 14.40 5.63 -6.37
N LEU A 81 14.50 4.30 -6.43
CA LEU A 81 13.36 3.40 -6.26
C LEU A 81 12.73 3.54 -4.86
N GLU A 82 13.56 3.52 -3.82
CA GLU A 82 13.10 3.66 -2.44
C GLU A 82 12.47 5.03 -2.17
N ALA A 83 13.02 6.11 -2.74
CA ALA A 83 12.40 7.43 -2.65
C ALA A 83 11.00 7.48 -3.29
N GLN A 84 10.81 6.81 -4.43
CA GLN A 84 9.50 6.74 -5.09
C GLN A 84 8.49 5.87 -4.30
N ARG A 85 8.96 4.79 -3.66
CA ARG A 85 8.14 3.96 -2.78
C ARG A 85 7.72 4.73 -1.53
N ALA A 86 8.67 5.38 -0.86
CA ALA A 86 8.40 6.20 0.33
C ALA A 86 7.39 7.31 0.03
N ALA A 87 7.53 8.02 -1.08
CA ALA A 87 6.57 9.05 -1.49
C ALA A 87 5.15 8.48 -1.70
N PHE A 88 5.04 7.29 -2.30
CA PHE A 88 3.74 6.63 -2.47
C PHE A 88 3.16 6.13 -1.15
N ASP A 89 4.00 5.61 -0.25
CA ASP A 89 3.58 5.18 1.07
C ASP A 89 3.10 6.35 1.93
N ASP A 90 3.74 7.53 1.81
CA ASP A 90 3.29 8.77 2.46
C ASP A 90 1.91 9.21 1.95
N GLU A 91 1.66 9.09 0.63
CA GLU A 91 0.34 9.35 0.04
C GLU A 91 -0.73 8.38 0.58
N LEU A 92 -0.39 7.09 0.74
CA LEU A 92 -1.27 6.08 1.34
C LEU A 92 -1.52 6.33 2.83
N ALA A 93 -0.48 6.72 3.58
CA ALA A 93 -0.60 7.07 4.99
C ALA A 93 -1.53 8.27 5.19
N ALA A 94 -1.48 9.26 4.30
CA ALA A 94 -2.40 10.40 4.31
C ALA A 94 -3.87 9.97 4.11
N LEU A 95 -4.13 8.92 3.32
CA LEU A 95 -5.47 8.37 3.13
C LEU A 95 -6.00 7.67 4.37
N ARG A 96 -5.14 7.04 5.18
CA ARG A 96 -5.56 6.34 6.40
C ARG A 96 -6.30 7.26 7.36
N SER A 97 -5.75 8.44 7.64
CA SER A 97 -6.41 9.43 8.52
C SER A 97 -7.78 9.85 8.00
N LYS A 98 -7.92 9.98 6.67
CA LYS A 98 -9.20 10.33 6.03
C LYS A 98 -10.19 9.19 6.19
N ILE A 99 -9.76 7.95 5.92
CA ILE A 99 -10.58 6.74 6.10
C ILE A 99 -11.06 6.62 7.55
N ASP A 100 -10.19 6.85 8.54
CA ASP A 100 -10.57 6.80 9.95
C ASP A 100 -11.58 7.89 10.30
N ALA A 101 -11.39 9.12 9.80
CA ALA A 101 -12.39 10.18 9.95
C ALA A 101 -13.74 9.81 9.32
N TYR A 102 -13.74 9.13 8.16
CA TYR A 102 -14.96 8.63 7.54
C TYR A 102 -15.63 7.53 8.36
N ARG A 103 -14.85 6.57 8.88
CA ARG A 103 -15.38 5.50 9.74
C ARG A 103 -16.05 6.09 10.97
N ASN A 104 -15.43 7.09 11.59
CA ASN A 104 -16.00 7.80 12.74
C ASN A 104 -17.29 8.52 12.38
N ALA A 105 -17.32 9.26 11.27
CA ALA A 105 -18.53 9.96 10.82
C ALA A 105 -19.68 8.99 10.49
N ILE A 106 -19.40 7.84 9.87
CA ILE A 106 -20.40 6.80 9.59
C ILE A 106 -20.89 6.17 10.90
N SER A 107 -19.99 5.88 11.85
CA SER A 107 -20.37 5.36 13.16
C SER A 107 -21.31 6.32 13.87
N GLU A 108 -20.99 7.61 13.91
CA GLU A 108 -21.83 8.62 14.56
C GLU A 108 -23.21 8.70 13.92
N LYS A 109 -23.31 8.57 12.59
CA LYS A 109 -24.60 8.54 11.89
C LYS A 109 -25.38 7.27 12.15
N ILE A 110 -24.70 6.13 12.32
CA ILE A 110 -25.30 4.88 12.76
C ILE A 110 -25.88 5.05 14.17
N ASP A 111 -25.13 5.64 15.09
CA ASP A 111 -25.58 5.91 16.47
C ASP A 111 -26.84 6.81 16.47
N GLN A 112 -26.82 7.90 15.71
CA GLN A 112 -27.98 8.80 15.56
C GLN A 112 -29.21 8.08 15.00
N LEU A 113 -29.03 7.12 14.09
CA LEU A 113 -30.12 6.32 13.54
C LEU A 113 -30.65 5.32 14.57
N GLU A 114 -29.77 4.67 15.34
CA GLU A 114 -30.17 3.76 16.42
C GLU A 114 -31.01 4.50 17.47
N ASP A 115 -30.56 5.68 17.91
CA ASP A 115 -31.27 6.51 18.87
C ASP A 115 -32.64 6.93 18.35
N LEU A 116 -32.73 7.42 17.11
CA LEU A 116 -33.99 7.84 16.51
C LEU A 116 -35.00 6.68 16.42
N ILE A 117 -34.53 5.49 16.01
CA ILE A 117 -35.38 4.30 15.92
C ILE A 117 -35.80 3.84 17.33
N GLY A 118 -34.90 3.90 18.30
CA GLY A 118 -35.17 3.58 19.71
C GLY A 118 -36.23 4.48 20.34
N ILE A 119 -36.10 5.80 20.17
CA ILE A 119 -37.08 6.80 20.61
C ILE A 119 -38.43 6.55 19.93
N GLY A 120 -38.44 6.28 18.62
CA GLY A 120 -39.66 5.95 17.88
C GLY A 120 -40.38 4.72 18.43
N ALA A 121 -39.64 3.67 18.76
CA ALA A 121 -40.22 2.45 19.35
C ALA A 121 -40.81 2.71 20.75
N GLN A 122 -40.11 3.46 21.59
CA GLN A 122 -40.60 3.84 22.92
C GLN A 122 -41.86 4.72 22.83
N PHE A 123 -41.86 5.71 21.94
CA PHE A 123 -43.02 6.57 21.70
C PHE A 123 -44.24 5.77 21.22
N TYR A 124 -44.03 4.78 20.35
CA TYR A 124 -45.10 3.87 19.92
C TYR A 124 -45.64 3.03 21.08
N ALA A 125 -44.77 2.46 21.91
CA ALA A 125 -45.19 1.70 23.09
C ALA A 125 -46.03 2.57 24.05
N ALA A 126 -45.57 3.80 24.33
CA ALA A 126 -46.31 4.75 25.16
C ALA A 126 -47.66 5.14 24.54
N SER A 127 -47.74 5.28 23.21
CA SER A 127 -49.01 5.56 22.54
C SER A 127 -50.03 4.43 22.67
N ILE A 128 -49.58 3.16 22.65
CA ILE A 128 -50.44 1.99 22.88
C ILE A 128 -50.96 2.01 24.31
N GLU A 129 -50.09 2.23 25.29
CA GLU A 129 -50.45 2.30 26.71
C GLU A 129 -51.47 3.41 26.98
N ALA A 130 -51.25 4.58 26.39
CA ALA A 130 -52.16 5.72 26.45
C ALA A 130 -53.44 5.55 25.61
N ARG A 131 -53.58 4.45 24.85
CA ARG A 131 -54.68 4.19 23.89
C ARG A 131 -54.86 5.27 22.82
N VAL A 132 -53.79 6.00 22.49
CA VAL A 132 -53.77 7.04 21.47
C VAL A 132 -53.37 6.42 20.13
N ARG A 133 -54.22 6.58 19.11
CA ARG A 133 -53.91 6.11 17.76
C ARG A 133 -52.93 7.05 17.06
N LEU A 134 -51.71 6.58 16.83
CA LEU A 134 -50.75 7.28 16.00
C LEU A 134 -51.14 7.21 14.51
N PRO A 135 -50.86 8.27 13.73
CA PRO A 135 -51.13 8.31 12.30
C PRO A 135 -50.24 7.35 11.49
N SER A 136 -49.11 6.90 12.06
CA SER A 136 -48.16 6.00 11.40
C SER A 136 -47.76 4.84 12.30
N LYS A 137 -47.70 3.64 11.69
CA LYS A 137 -47.15 2.41 12.31
C LYS A 137 -45.65 2.23 12.02
N MET A 138 -45.02 3.18 11.32
CA MET A 138 -43.59 3.14 10.99
C MET A 138 -42.69 2.95 12.21
N PRO A 139 -42.91 3.62 13.36
CA PRO A 139 -42.00 3.46 14.50
C PRO A 139 -41.94 2.02 15.03
N SER A 140 -43.06 1.28 14.98
CA SER A 140 -43.09 -0.15 15.33
C SER A 140 -42.34 -1.04 14.32
N ARG A 141 -42.43 -0.72 13.02
CA ARG A 141 -41.76 -1.49 11.96
C ARG A 141 -40.26 -1.21 11.88
N CYS A 142 -39.84 -0.02 12.28
CA CYS A 142 -38.42 0.34 12.32
C CYS A 142 -37.66 -0.38 13.44
N GLN A 143 -38.33 -0.88 14.49
CA GLN A 143 -37.67 -1.60 15.57
C GLN A 143 -36.94 -2.87 15.10
N SER A 144 -37.43 -3.56 14.07
CA SER A 144 -36.73 -4.72 13.49
C SER A 144 -35.44 -4.33 12.76
N LEU A 145 -35.26 -3.05 12.40
CA LEU A 145 -34.02 -2.55 11.79
C LEU A 145 -32.87 -2.45 12.81
N LEU A 146 -33.15 -2.38 14.11
CA LEU A 146 -32.10 -2.47 15.15
C LEU A 146 -31.52 -3.89 15.25
N GLY A 147 -32.18 -4.88 14.65
CA GLY A 147 -31.77 -6.27 14.68
C GLY A 147 -30.47 -6.57 13.93
N PRO A 148 -30.01 -7.84 13.98
CA PRO A 148 -28.72 -8.27 13.43
C PRO A 148 -28.57 -8.06 11.92
N HIS A 149 -29.67 -7.96 11.18
CA HIS A 149 -29.69 -7.79 9.72
C HIS A 149 -29.90 -6.33 9.26
N GLY A 150 -30.11 -5.39 10.19
CA GLY A 150 -30.23 -3.96 9.88
C GLY A 150 -29.00 -3.21 10.34
N VAL A 151 -29.17 -2.29 11.30
CA VAL A 151 -28.09 -1.46 11.82
C VAL A 151 -26.98 -2.30 12.46
N GLY A 152 -27.33 -3.43 13.09
CA GLY A 152 -26.34 -4.38 13.61
C GLY A 152 -25.48 -5.06 12.53
N MET A 153 -25.92 -5.11 11.27
CA MET A 153 -25.09 -5.57 10.15
C MET A 153 -24.16 -4.47 9.67
N LEU A 154 -24.65 -3.23 9.58
CA LEU A 154 -23.85 -2.06 9.21
C LEU A 154 -22.68 -1.85 10.18
N ARG A 155 -22.93 -2.02 11.48
CA ARG A 155 -21.91 -1.93 12.52
C ARG A 155 -20.86 -3.03 12.42
N ARG A 156 -21.28 -4.25 12.11
CA ARG A 156 -20.36 -5.36 11.86
C ARG A 156 -19.49 -5.12 10.64
N LEU A 157 -20.06 -4.63 9.54
CA LEU A 157 -19.30 -4.28 8.33
C LEU A 157 -18.30 -3.14 8.59
N LEU A 158 -18.69 -2.14 9.38
CA LEU A 158 -17.81 -1.03 9.75
C LEU A 158 -16.62 -1.48 10.61
N ASN A 159 -16.81 -2.50 11.46
CA ASN A 159 -15.80 -3.02 12.39
C ASN A 159 -15.05 -4.26 11.88
N ALA A 160 -15.43 -4.83 10.74
CA ALA A 160 -14.82 -6.06 10.21
C ALA A 160 -13.44 -5.84 9.56
N VAL A 161 -13.03 -4.58 9.37
CA VAL A 161 -11.74 -4.21 8.78
C VAL A 161 -10.82 -3.73 9.90
N ASP A 162 -10.27 -4.70 10.63
CA ASP A 162 -9.05 -4.58 11.42
C ASP A 162 -8.05 -5.62 10.91
#